data_AF-A0A9W9ZFC8-F1
#
_entry.id   AF-A0A9W9ZFC8-F1
#
_cell.length_a   1.000
_cell.length_b   1.000
_cell.length_c   1.000
_cell.angle_alpha   90.00
_cell.angle_beta   90.00
_cell.angle_gamma   90.00
#
_symmetry.space_group_name_H-M   'P 1'
#
loop_
_entity.id
_entity.type
_entity.pdbx_description
1 polymer ?
#
loop_
_entity_poly.entity_id
_entity_poly.type
_entity_poly.pdbx_seq_one_letter_code
_entity_poly.pdbx_strand_id
1 'polypeptide(L)'
;MAGLVMGIALIPGCGGGIFLGGLIVRRFTIKESLFLAARFCLIFKALTALGSLVWTFPGCEEVQLAGIVKPYWDSPTMDNSLVSTCNRNCSCPLSQIRPVCGADKLTYFSPCFCRLYFINYKGVHSKCSCLFATFQCLRT
;
A
#
# COMPACT_ATOMS: atom_id res chain seq x y z
N MET A 1 11.09 12.44 -9.41
CA MET A 1 10.98 12.12 -10.86
C MET A 1 9.70 11.36 -11.26
N ALA A 2 9.02 10.63 -10.35
CA ALA A 2 7.82 9.85 -10.70
C ALA A 2 6.67 10.67 -11.31
N GLY A 3 6.39 11.87 -10.81
CA GLY A 3 5.31 12.72 -11.33
C GLY A 3 5.51 13.18 -12.79
N LEU A 4 6.75 13.42 -13.21
CA LEU A 4 7.06 13.83 -14.59
C LEU A 4 6.80 12.69 -15.58
N VAL A 5 7.19 11.47 -15.22
CA VAL A 5 6.99 10.27 -16.04
C VAL A 5 5.49 9.97 -16.19
N MET A 6 4.74 10.06 -15.10
CA MET A 6 3.28 9.91 -15.13
C MET A 6 2.62 10.98 -15.99
N GLY A 7 3.05 12.24 -15.88
CA GLY A 7 2.54 13.34 -16.70
C GLY A 7 2.78 13.12 -18.20
N ILE A 8 4.01 12.77 -18.58
CA ILE A 8 4.38 12.51 -19.99
C ILE A 8 3.60 11.32 -20.57
N ALA A 9 3.29 10.29 -19.78
CA ALA A 9 2.50 9.15 -20.23
C ALA A 9 0.99 9.47 -20.34
N LEU A 10 0.45 10.23 -19.39
CA LEU A 10 -0.99 10.52 -19.31
C LEU A 10 -1.45 11.54 -20.36
N ILE A 11 -0.66 12.57 -20.64
CA ILE A 11 -1.01 13.64 -21.59
C ILE A 11 -1.35 13.11 -23.00
N PRO A 12 -0.49 12.30 -23.66
CA PRO A 12 -0.81 11.76 -24.98
C PRO A 12 -1.94 10.74 -24.93
N GLY A 13 -2.04 9.95 -23.86
CA GLY A 13 -3.13 8.99 -23.66
C GLY A 13 -4.51 9.67 -23.57
N CYS A 14 -4.62 10.70 -22.75
CA CYS A 14 -5.83 11.50 -22.62
C CYS A 14 -6.17 12.22 -23.94
N GLY A 15 -5.19 12.88 -24.56
CA GLY A 15 -5.40 13.58 -25.83
C GLY A 15 -5.88 12.66 -26.95
N GLY A 16 -5.24 11.49 -27.10
CA GLY A 16 -5.61 10.47 -28.08
C GLY A 16 -7.02 9.92 -27.85
N GLY A 17 -7.38 9.63 -26.59
CA GLY A 17 -8.70 9.10 -26.25
C GLY A 17 -9.84 10.08 -26.54
N ILE A 18 -9.66 11.37 -26.22
CA ILE A 18 -10.65 12.41 -26.50
C ILE A 18 -10.83 12.59 -28.02
N PHE A 19 -9.72 12.62 -28.76
CA PHE A 19 -9.75 12.77 -30.22
C PHE A 19 -10.45 11.59 -30.89
N LEU A 20 -10.11 10.35 -30.51
CA LEU A 20 -10.76 9.14 -31.03
C LEU A 20 -12.26 9.11 -30.68
N GLY A 21 -12.63 9.45 -29.45
CA GLY A 21 -14.02 9.52 -29.01
C GLY A 21 -14.84 10.50 -29.85
N GLY A 22 -14.27 11.67 -30.14
CA GLY A 22 -14.88 12.67 -31.03
C GLY A 22 -15.06 12.18 -32.47
N LEU A 23 -14.09 11.45 -33.02
CA LEU A 23 -14.19 10.87 -34.37
C LEU A 23 -15.27 9.78 -34.46
N ILE A 24 -15.39 8.94 -33.44
CA ILE A 24 -16.41 7.88 -33.36
C ILE A 24 -17.81 8.52 -33.36
N VAL A 25 -18.04 9.52 -32.50
CA VAL A 25 -19.34 10.21 -32.43
C VAL A 25 -19.69 10.94 -33.74
N ARG A 26 -18.68 11.44 -34.47
CA ARG A 26 -18.89 12.10 -35.77
C ARG A 26 -19.19 11.12 -36.92
N ARG A 27 -18.78 9.85 -36.81
CA ARG A 27 -18.95 8.82 -37.86
C ARG A 27 -20.25 8.02 -37.73
N PHE A 28 -20.78 7.85 -36.52
CA PHE A 28 -22.00 7.09 -36.27
C PHE A 28 -23.20 8.02 -36.01
N THR A 29 -24.41 7.60 -36.39
CA THR A 29 -25.63 8.37 -36.13
C THR A 29 -25.89 8.49 -34.63
N ILE A 30 -26.42 9.64 -34.20
CA ILE A 30 -26.53 10.07 -32.78
C ILE A 30 -27.17 9.02 -31.86
N LYS A 31 -28.13 8.24 -32.39
CA LYS A 31 -28.83 7.19 -31.64
C LYS A 31 -27.96 5.95 -31.37
N GLU A 32 -27.17 5.52 -32.35
CA GLU A 32 -26.27 4.37 -32.18
C GLU A 32 -25.01 4.74 -31.40
N SER A 33 -24.49 5.97 -31.57
CA SER A 33 -23.30 6.44 -30.86
C SER A 33 -23.50 6.51 -29.34
N LEU A 34 -24.72 6.86 -28.87
CA LEU A 34 -25.02 6.95 -27.45
C LEU A 34 -24.98 5.57 -26.76
N PHE A 35 -25.62 4.57 -27.38
CA PHE A 35 -25.65 3.22 -26.83
C PHE A 35 -24.27 2.57 -26.85
N LEU A 36 -23.51 2.81 -27.93
CA LEU A 36 -22.15 2.33 -28.06
C LEU A 36 -21.21 2.98 -27.03
N ALA A 37 -21.30 4.30 -26.83
CA ALA A 37 -20.53 5.02 -25.83
C ALA A 37 -20.85 4.56 -24.40
N ALA A 38 -22.14 4.35 -24.08
CA ALA A 38 -22.56 3.82 -22.79
C ALA A 38 -21.97 2.42 -22.52
N ARG A 39 -22.01 1.53 -23.53
CA ARG A 39 -21.40 0.19 -23.42
C ARG A 39 -19.89 0.26 -23.21
N PHE A 40 -19.17 1.09 -23.96
CA PHE A 40 -17.72 1.25 -23.77
C PHE A 40 -17.38 1.81 -22.39
N CYS A 41 -18.11 2.82 -21.92
CA CYS A 41 -17.95 3.34 -20.56
C CYS A 41 -18.14 2.24 -19.51
N LEU A 42 -19.19 1.43 -19.62
CA LEU A 42 -19.42 0.32 -18.70
C LEU A 42 -18.29 -0.73 -18.74
N ILE A 43 -17.81 -1.08 -19.94
CA ILE A 43 -16.71 -2.04 -20.11
C ILE A 43 -15.41 -1.48 -19.52
N PHE A 44 -15.02 -0.25 -19.85
CA PHE A 44 -13.81 0.37 -19.30
C PHE A 44 -13.88 0.54 -17.78
N LYS A 45 -15.05 0.91 -17.24
CA LYS A 45 -15.29 0.97 -15.79
C LYS A 45 -15.12 -0.40 -15.15
N ALA A 46 -15.69 -1.45 -15.75
CA ALA A 46 -15.56 -2.82 -15.25
C ALA A 46 -14.10 -3.32 -15.32
N LEU A 47 -13.39 -3.09 -16.42
CA LEU A 47 -11.98 -3.45 -16.57
C LEU A 47 -11.10 -2.72 -15.55
N THR A 48 -11.35 -1.44 -15.34
CA THR A 48 -10.64 -0.64 -14.33
C THR A 48 -10.92 -1.18 -12.92
N ALA A 49 -12.18 -1.51 -12.62
CA ALA A 49 -12.56 -2.09 -11.33
C ALA A 49 -11.88 -3.44 -11.10
N LEU A 50 -11.92 -4.36 -12.08
CA LEU A 50 -11.25 -5.66 -12.01
C LEU A 50 -9.73 -5.51 -11.87
N GLY A 51 -9.11 -4.57 -12.61
CA GLY A 51 -7.68 -4.28 -12.49
C GLY A 51 -7.31 -3.69 -11.12
N SER A 52 -8.18 -2.85 -10.55
CA SER A 52 -7.97 -2.29 -9.21
C SER A 52 -8.09 -3.34 -8.10
N LEU A 53 -8.92 -4.38 -8.29
CA LEU A 53 -9.03 -5.51 -7.36
C LEU A 53 -7.75 -6.35 -7.30
N VAL A 54 -6.97 -6.40 -8.39
CA VAL A 54 -5.65 -7.05 -8.38
C VAL A 54 -4.63 -6.26 -7.55
N TRP A 55 -4.81 -4.95 -7.42
CA TRP A 55 -3.94 -4.08 -6.62
C TRP A 55 -4.32 -4.04 -5.14
N THR A 56 -5.54 -4.44 -4.79
CA THR A 56 -5.95 -4.60 -3.39
C THR A 56 -5.38 -5.89 -2.82
N PHE A 57 -4.06 -5.91 -2.59
CA PHE A 57 -3.47 -6.78 -1.58
C PHE A 57 -4.04 -6.37 -0.21
N PRO A 58 -4.31 -7.30 0.72
CA PRO A 58 -4.77 -6.96 2.07
C PRO A 58 -3.64 -6.27 2.84
N GLY A 59 -3.49 -4.96 2.62
CA GLY A 59 -2.76 -4.08 3.53
C GLY A 59 -3.56 -3.87 4.81
N CYS A 60 -2.87 -3.49 5.89
CA CYS A 60 -3.52 -3.02 7.12
C CYS A 60 -4.60 -1.97 6.77
N GLU A 61 -5.80 -2.11 7.33
CA GLU A 61 -7.03 -1.36 7.02
C GLU A 61 -6.87 0.17 7.15
N GLU A 62 -5.83 0.60 7.87
CA GLU A 62 -5.37 1.98 7.93
C GLU A 62 -3.84 1.98 8.16
N VAL A 63 -3.12 2.88 7.48
CA VAL A 63 -1.65 2.98 7.56
C VAL A 63 -1.22 3.66 8.87
N GLN A 64 -1.59 3.08 10.00
CA GLN A 64 -1.24 3.61 11.33
C GLN A 64 0.18 3.17 11.68
N LEU A 65 1.17 4.01 11.35
CA LEU A 65 2.56 3.73 11.70
C LEU A 65 2.77 3.75 13.21
N ALA A 66 3.26 2.63 13.77
CA ALA A 66 3.62 2.53 15.18
C ALA A 66 4.73 3.54 15.54
N GLY A 67 4.49 4.32 16.60
CA GLY A 67 5.37 5.39 17.08
C GLY A 67 5.16 6.77 16.44
N ILE A 68 4.50 6.84 15.27
CA ILE A 68 4.23 8.10 14.55
C ILE A 68 2.76 8.47 14.59
N VAL A 69 1.86 7.51 14.32
CA VAL A 69 0.40 7.74 14.25
C VAL A 69 -0.29 7.19 15.49
N LYS A 70 0.22 6.08 16.03
CA LYS A 70 -0.22 5.48 17.29
C LYS A 70 0.99 5.22 18.18
N PRO A 71 0.91 5.49 19.49
CA PRO A 71 1.99 5.15 20.40
C PRO A 71 2.18 3.62 20.47
N TYR A 72 3.39 3.20 20.84
CA TYR A 72 3.65 1.79 21.14
C TYR A 72 2.92 1.38 22.42
N TRP A 73 2.57 0.10 22.56
CA TRP A 73 1.92 -0.44 23.75
C TRP A 73 2.69 -0.18 25.07
N ASP A 74 4.02 -0.04 24.98
CA ASP A 74 4.92 0.23 26.10
C ASP A 74 4.92 1.69 26.59
N SER A 75 4.42 2.64 25.81
CA SER A 75 4.48 4.07 26.15
C SER A 75 3.12 4.73 25.90
N PRO A 76 2.50 5.36 26.91
CA PRO A 76 1.29 6.14 26.69
C PRO A 76 1.56 7.47 25.97
N THR A 77 2.83 7.89 25.83
CA THR A 77 3.21 9.15 25.18
C THR A 77 3.56 8.95 23.70
N MET A 78 3.07 9.87 22.88
CA MET A 78 3.32 9.90 21.44
C MET A 78 4.64 10.64 21.20
N ASP A 79 5.75 9.88 21.16
CA ASP A 79 7.09 10.46 21.05
C ASP A 79 7.50 10.78 19.58
N ASN A 80 6.57 10.65 18.62
CA ASN A 80 6.78 10.83 17.17
C ASN A 80 8.05 10.11 16.65
N SER A 81 8.37 8.98 17.25
CA SER A 81 9.60 8.22 17.03
C SER A 81 9.24 6.78 16.69
N LEU A 82 9.86 6.26 15.64
CA LEU A 82 9.77 4.83 15.30
C LEU A 82 10.43 3.95 16.37
N VAL A 83 11.31 4.53 17.17
CA VAL A 83 12.07 3.87 18.23
C VAL A 83 11.33 4.01 19.56
N SER A 84 11.05 2.88 20.21
CA SER A 84 10.44 2.76 21.53
C SER A 84 11.33 1.92 22.45
N THR A 85 10.95 1.82 23.72
CA THR A 85 11.63 0.95 24.70
C THR A 85 11.72 -0.50 24.25
N CYS A 86 10.76 -1.01 23.47
CA CYS A 86 10.84 -2.35 22.89
C CYS A 86 12.01 -2.51 21.91
N ASN A 87 12.15 -1.60 20.94
CA ASN A 87 13.01 -1.82 19.77
C ASN A 87 14.33 -1.02 19.80
N ARG A 88 14.52 -0.14 20.78
CA ARG A 88 15.75 0.67 20.94
C ARG A 88 17.02 -0.16 21.06
N ASN A 89 16.94 -1.37 21.61
CA ASN A 89 18.07 -2.28 21.79
C ASN A 89 18.38 -3.11 20.53
N CYS A 90 17.59 -2.94 19.46
CA CYS A 90 17.68 -3.77 18.25
C CYS A 90 18.48 -3.12 17.12
N SER A 91 18.84 -1.83 17.27
CA SER A 91 19.58 -1.05 16.27
C SER A 91 19.03 -1.25 14.85
N CYS A 92 17.71 -1.17 14.70
CA CYS A 92 17.03 -1.43 13.43
C CYS A 92 17.45 -0.40 12.35
N PRO A 93 17.82 -0.85 11.13
CA PRO A 93 18.20 0.07 10.07
C PRO A 93 16.97 0.84 9.55
N LEU A 94 17.15 2.16 9.39
CA LEU A 94 16.16 3.05 8.77
C LEU A 94 16.39 3.22 7.25
N SER A 95 17.40 2.55 6.68
CA SER A 95 17.78 2.67 5.27
C SER A 95 16.82 1.99 4.29
N GLN A 96 16.03 1.02 4.75
CA GLN A 96 15.06 0.30 3.92
C GLN A 96 13.72 0.16 4.63
N ILE A 97 12.69 0.78 4.05
CA ILE A 97 11.31 0.62 4.50
C ILE A 97 10.73 -0.67 3.92
N ARG A 98 10.18 -1.51 4.79
CA ARG A 98 9.50 -2.78 4.43
C ARG A 98 8.28 -2.94 5.32
N PRO A 99 7.17 -2.25 5.00
CA PRO A 99 6.03 -2.18 5.90
C PRO A 99 5.47 -3.58 6.17
N VAL A 100 5.21 -3.88 7.45
CA VAL A 100 4.53 -5.11 7.87
C VAL A 100 3.35 -4.77 8.76
N CYS A 101 2.29 -5.56 8.65
CA CYS A 101 1.09 -5.41 9.47
C CYS A 101 1.24 -6.29 10.71
N GLY A 102 1.26 -5.68 11.89
CA GLY A 102 1.19 -6.42 13.15
C GLY A 102 -0.24 -6.91 13.40
N ALA A 103 -0.38 -7.93 14.24
CA ALA A 103 -1.71 -8.42 14.65
C ALA A 103 -2.50 -7.40 15.52
N ASP A 104 -1.84 -6.35 15.98
CA ASP A 104 -2.43 -5.15 16.59
C ASP A 104 -3.04 -4.18 15.55
N LYS A 105 -3.04 -4.56 14.27
CA LYS A 105 -3.47 -3.75 13.12
C LYS A 105 -2.64 -2.47 12.92
N LEU A 106 -1.45 -2.40 13.51
CA LEU A 106 -0.51 -1.31 13.27
C LEU A 106 0.47 -1.67 12.16
N THR A 107 0.87 -0.66 11.40
CA THR A 107 1.91 -0.81 10.37
C THR A 107 3.27 -0.49 10.98
N TYR A 108 4.22 -1.40 10.87
CA TYR A 108 5.59 -1.21 11.34
C TYR A 108 6.51 -0.90 10.17
N PHE A 109 7.46 0.01 10.35
CA PHE A 109 8.37 0.48 9.29
C PHE A 109 9.20 -0.63 8.65
N SER A 110 9.63 -1.62 9.45
CA SER A 110 10.27 -2.82 8.96
C SER A 110 9.97 -4.00 9.88
N PRO A 111 10.21 -5.26 9.45
CA PRO A 111 10.05 -6.44 10.30
C PRO A 111 10.94 -6.41 11.56
N CYS A 112 11.94 -5.52 11.62
CA CYS A 112 12.77 -5.32 12.81
C CYS A 112 12.01 -4.56 13.91
N PHE A 113 11.13 -3.64 13.54
CA PHE A 113 10.36 -2.80 14.47
C PHE A 113 9.19 -3.53 15.14
N CYS A 114 8.81 -4.72 14.65
CA CYS A 114 7.60 -5.47 15.04
C CYS A 114 7.86 -6.74 15.91
N ARG A 115 9.10 -7.22 16.05
CA ARG A 115 9.39 -8.68 16.17
C ARG A 115 9.06 -9.41 17.50
N LEU A 116 8.61 -10.66 17.34
CA LEU A 116 8.78 -11.87 18.19
C LEU A 116 9.17 -13.07 17.27
N TYR A 117 10.21 -13.88 17.58
CA TYR A 117 10.61 -15.07 16.79
C TYR A 117 11.27 -16.18 17.65
N PHE A 118 10.71 -17.41 17.62
CA PHE A 118 11.31 -18.71 17.96
C PHE A 118 10.67 -19.73 16.97
N ILE A 119 11.30 -20.66 16.23
CA ILE A 119 12.46 -21.55 16.42
C ILE A 119 13.16 -21.85 15.05
N ASN A 120 14.46 -22.18 15.14
CA ASN A 120 15.51 -22.59 14.19
C ASN A 120 15.25 -23.62 13.06
N TYR A 121 15.88 -23.39 11.89
CA TYR A 121 16.78 -24.33 11.19
C TYR A 121 17.84 -23.54 10.40
N LYS A 122 19.11 -23.58 10.83
CA LYS A 122 20.31 -22.96 10.20
C LYS A 122 20.45 -21.43 10.28
N GLY A 123 21.10 -20.97 11.36
CA GLY A 123 22.11 -19.91 11.26
C GLY A 123 21.73 -18.52 11.77
N VAL A 124 22.22 -18.20 12.97
CA VAL A 124 22.51 -16.87 13.57
C VAL A 124 21.29 -16.03 14.01
N HIS A 125 21.21 -15.85 15.33
CA HIS A 125 20.11 -15.22 16.09
C HIS A 125 20.47 -13.80 16.57
N SER A 126 19.51 -12.87 16.52
CA SER A 126 19.53 -11.63 17.30
C SER A 126 18.25 -11.55 18.15
N LYS A 127 18.38 -11.62 19.47
CA LYS A 127 17.28 -11.62 20.45
C LYS A 127 16.79 -10.20 20.68
N CYS A 128 15.78 -9.79 19.92
CA CYS A 128 15.07 -8.54 20.16
C CYS A 128 13.57 -8.82 20.09
N SER A 129 12.87 -8.63 21.22
CA SER A 129 11.49 -9.09 21.40
C SER A 129 10.68 -8.07 22.19
N CYS A 130 9.57 -7.60 21.60
CA CYS A 130 8.48 -6.95 22.33
C CYS A 130 7.75 -8.03 23.16
N LEU A 131 7.47 -7.77 24.44
CA LEU A 131 7.08 -8.79 25.43
C LEU A 131 5.63 -9.32 25.34
N PHE A 132 4.89 -9.05 24.27
CA PHE A 132 3.55 -9.64 24.08
C PHE A 132 3.53 -10.75 23.03
N ALA A 133 3.63 -11.99 23.52
CA ALA A 133 3.73 -13.27 22.81
C ALA A 133 2.55 -13.65 21.88
N THR A 134 1.62 -12.72 21.61
CA THR A 134 0.41 -12.98 20.81
C THR A 134 0.35 -12.21 19.50
N PHE A 135 1.25 -11.24 19.27
CA PHE A 135 1.21 -10.43 18.04
C PHE A 135 2.22 -10.94 17.03
N GLN A 136 1.73 -11.77 16.11
CA GLN A 136 2.51 -12.23 14.97
C GLN A 136 2.56 -11.11 13.93
N CYS A 137 3.76 -10.74 13.45
CA CYS A 137 3.87 -9.85 12.29
C CYS A 137 3.40 -10.66 11.08
N LEU A 138 2.21 -10.36 10.55
CA LEU A 138 1.74 -10.98 9.33
C LEU A 138 2.55 -10.37 8.17
N ARG A 139 3.20 -11.25 7.41
CA ARG A 139 3.82 -10.86 6.15
C ARG A 139 2.69 -10.53 5.18
N THR A 140 2.69 -9.31 4.66
CA THR A 140 1.86 -8.89 3.52
C THR A 140 2.17 -9.74 2.29
#